data_AF-A0A951C3G9-F1
#
_entry.id   AF-A0A951C3G9-F1
#
_cell.length_a   1.000
_cell.length_b   1.000
_cell.length_c   1.000
_cell.angle_alpha   90.00
_cell.angle_beta   90.00
_cell.angle_gamma   90.00
#
_symmetry.space_group_name_H-M   'P 1'
#
loop_
_entity.id
_entity.type
_entity.pdbx_description
1 polymer ?
#
loop_
_entity_poly.entity_id
_entity_poly.type
_entity_poly.pdbx_seq_one_letter_code
_entity_poly.pdbx_strand_id
1 'polypeptide(L)'
;MLLAGAGLLRHWQEHEGGCGVQVGVDLRRRISWTVSLWDSDRALHRFLASPRHRQVVTAHRARVNVRAETYTTDAFDPTAAWAAALRLEGS
;
A
#
# COMPACT_ATOMS: atom_id res chain seq x y z
N MET A 1 -0.68 13.94 -3.87
CA MET A 1 -0.60 12.48 -3.66
C MET A 1 0.82 11.92 -3.76
N LEU A 2 1.75 12.51 -4.53
CA LEU A 2 3.13 12.02 -4.65
C LEU A 2 3.92 11.95 -3.32
N LEU A 3 3.71 12.89 -2.39
CA LEU A 3 4.50 12.96 -1.14
C LEU A 3 4.12 11.91 -0.08
N ALA A 4 2.88 11.41 -0.09
CA ALA A 4 2.43 10.43 0.90
C ALA A 4 3.08 9.04 0.69
N GLY A 5 3.27 8.63 -0.57
CA GLY A 5 3.97 7.39 -0.91
C GLY A 5 5.48 7.47 -0.64
N ALA A 6 6.11 8.63 -0.88
CA ALA A 6 7.54 8.84 -0.62
C ALA A 6 7.89 8.79 0.88
N GLY A 7 7.02 9.30 1.75
CA GLY A 7 7.20 9.22 3.20
C GLY A 7 7.05 7.79 3.76
N LEU A 8 6.31 6.92 3.06
CA LEU A 8 6.20 5.49 3.37
C LEU A 8 7.48 4.74 2.96
N LEU A 9 8.01 5.05 1.77
CA LEU A 9 9.22 4.43 1.22
C LEU A 9 10.47 4.74 2.06
N ARG A 10 10.58 5.96 2.58
CA ARG A 10 11.79 6.42 3.30
C ARG A 10 12.03 5.75 4.65
N HIS A 11 10.97 5.23 5.27
CA HIS A 11 11.03 4.54 6.57
C HIS A 11 10.52 3.11 6.49
N TRP A 12 10.44 2.54 5.28
CA TRP A 12 9.86 1.21 5.10
C TRP A 12 10.59 0.13 5.92
N GLN A 13 11.92 0.24 6.04
CA GLN A 13 12.72 -0.68 6.85
C GLN A 13 12.47 -0.58 8.36
N GLU A 14 11.81 0.47 8.84
CA GLU A 14 11.45 0.61 10.26
C GLU A 14 10.14 -0.12 10.59
N HIS A 15 9.42 -0.63 9.58
CA HIS A 15 8.23 -1.44 9.76
C HIS A 15 8.61 -2.91 9.97
N GLU A 16 8.54 -3.36 11.23
CA GLU A 16 8.75 -4.76 11.61
C GLU A 16 7.86 -5.68 10.74
N GLY A 17 8.49 -6.62 10.04
CA GLY A 17 7.85 -7.56 9.11
C GLY A 17 7.54 -7.01 7.72
N GLY A 18 7.93 -5.77 7.40
CA GLY A 18 7.79 -5.19 6.06
C GLY A 18 8.87 -5.71 5.10
N CYS A 19 8.51 -6.59 4.17
CA CYS A 19 9.46 -7.18 3.21
C CYS A 19 9.73 -6.26 2.01
N GLY A 20 8.75 -5.45 1.61
CA GLY A 20 8.91 -4.56 0.46
C GLY A 20 7.67 -3.72 0.20
N VAL A 21 7.87 -2.62 -0.53
CA VAL A 21 6.77 -1.74 -0.96
C VAL A 21 7.08 -1.20 -2.35
N GLN A 22 6.03 -1.07 -3.16
CA GLN A 22 6.10 -0.41 -4.44
C GLN A 22 4.92 0.54 -4.60
N VAL A 23 5.18 1.69 -5.20
CA VAL A 23 4.19 2.74 -5.43
C VAL A 23 4.13 3.03 -6.92
N GLY A 24 2.92 3.15 -7.45
CA GLY A 24 2.66 3.54 -8.82
C GLY A 24 1.76 4.76 -8.85
N VAL A 25 1.88 5.58 -9.90
CA VAL A 25 1.02 6.74 -10.11
C VAL A 25 0.71 6.90 -11.58
N ASP A 26 -0.56 7.13 -11.89
CA ASP A 26 -1.02 7.62 -13.18
C ASP A 26 -1.58 9.03 -13.00
N LEU A 27 -0.79 10.03 -13.42
CA LEU A 27 -1.17 11.44 -13.31
C LEU A 27 -2.30 11.82 -14.26
N ARG A 28 -2.45 11.13 -15.39
CA ARG A 28 -3.54 11.42 -16.35
C ARG A 28 -4.88 11.01 -15.76
N ARG A 29 -4.92 9.86 -15.10
CA ARG A 29 -6.12 9.33 -14.43
C ARG A 29 -6.28 9.80 -12.98
N ARG A 30 -5.25 10.46 -12.43
CA ARG A 30 -5.17 10.90 -11.01
C ARG A 30 -5.33 9.74 -10.03
N ILE A 31 -4.78 8.58 -10.37
CA ILE A 31 -4.82 7.38 -9.53
C ILE A 31 -3.40 7.08 -9.04
N SER A 32 -3.30 6.55 -7.82
CA SER A 32 -2.07 5.96 -7.31
C SER A 32 -2.34 4.59 -6.71
N TRP A 33 -1.35 3.71 -6.81
CA TRP A 33 -1.39 2.38 -6.21
C TRP A 33 -0.23 2.22 -5.25
N THR A 34 -0.45 1.41 -4.23
CA THR A 34 0.61 0.98 -3.33
C THR A 34 0.44 -0.50 -3.10
N VAL A 35 1.51 -1.25 -3.35
CA VAL A 35 1.60 -2.68 -3.06
C VAL A 35 2.63 -2.83 -1.96
N SER A 36 2.26 -3.47 -0.86
CA SER A 36 3.16 -3.76 0.25
C SER A 36 3.18 -5.25 0.54
N LEU A 37 4.38 -5.79 0.74
CA LEU A 37 4.60 -7.16 1.14
C LEU A 37 5.00 -7.21 2.61
N TRP A 38 4.41 -8.17 3.31
CA TRP A 38 4.61 -8.40 4.74
C TRP A 38 4.94 -9.88 4.96
N ASP A 39 5.81 -10.16 5.92
CA ASP A 39 6.21 -11.53 6.29
C ASP A 39 5.08 -12.31 6.99
N SER A 40 4.07 -11.59 7.49
CA SER A 40 2.98 -12.13 8.26
C SER A 40 1.78 -11.20 8.24
N ASP A 41 0.59 -11.80 8.31
CA ASP A 41 -0.68 -11.10 8.50
C ASP A 41 -0.67 -10.22 9.77
N ARG A 42 0.00 -10.70 10.83
CA ARG A 42 0.18 -9.97 12.08
C ARG A 42 0.97 -8.67 11.88
N ALA A 43 2.06 -8.69 11.11
CA ALA A 43 2.86 -7.50 10.83
C ALA A 43 2.05 -6.46 10.04
N LEU A 44 1.30 -6.91 9.02
CA LEU A 44 0.37 -6.06 8.26
C LEU A 44 -0.65 -5.40 9.20
N HIS A 45 -1.34 -6.18 10.04
CA HIS A 45 -2.35 -5.62 10.93
C HIS A 45 -1.77 -4.64 11.95
N ARG A 46 -0.56 -4.87 12.48
CA ARG A 46 0.13 -3.89 13.33
C ARG A 46 0.38 -2.58 12.60
N PHE A 47 0.84 -2.64 11.36
CA PHE A 47 1.04 -1.45 10.54
C PHE A 47 -0.27 -0.70 10.28
N LEU A 48 -1.32 -1.40 9.87
CA LEU A 48 -2.64 -0.82 9.60
C LEU A 48 -3.23 -0.14 10.84
N ALA A 49 -3.01 -0.72 12.02
CA ALA A 49 -3.44 -0.20 13.31
C ALA A 49 -2.58 0.98 13.82
N SER A 50 -1.38 1.19 13.27
CA SER A 50 -0.44 2.19 13.77
C SER A 50 -1.00 3.63 13.71
N PRO A 51 -0.72 4.48 14.71
CA PRO A 51 -1.18 5.88 14.69
C PRO A 51 -0.72 6.64 13.46
N ARG A 52 0.51 6.40 12.99
CA ARG A 52 1.09 7.04 11.80
C ARG A 52 0.29 6.69 10.54
N HIS A 53 0.01 5.40 10.31
CA HIS A 53 -0.79 4.97 9.17
C HIS A 53 -2.20 5.58 9.21
N ARG A 54 -2.85 5.53 10.38
CA ARG A 54 -4.20 6.10 10.56
C ARG A 54 -4.22 7.61 10.35
N GLN A 55 -3.18 8.33 10.76
CA GLN A 55 -3.07 9.77 10.53
C GLN A 55 -2.99 10.11 9.04
N VAL A 56 -2.15 9.38 8.29
CA VAL A 56 -2.03 9.55 6.83
C VAL A 56 -3.37 9.26 6.14
N VAL A 57 -3.99 8.11 6.42
CA VAL A 57 -5.29 7.74 5.81
C VAL A 57 -6.36 8.77 6.16
N THR A 58 -6.46 9.18 7.42
CA THR A 58 -7.49 10.13 7.87
C THR A 58 -7.33 11.50 7.21
N ALA A 59 -6.11 11.99 7.06
CA ALA A 59 -5.83 13.27 6.39
C ALA A 59 -6.23 13.27 4.91
N HIS A 60 -6.28 12.10 4.27
CA HIS A 60 -6.60 11.96 2.86
C HIS A 60 -8.01 11.42 2.57
N ARG A 61 -8.69 10.79 3.55
CA ARG A 61 -9.98 10.09 3.33
C ARG A 61 -11.06 10.94 2.67
N ALA A 62 -11.10 12.25 2.94
CA ALA A 62 -12.11 13.16 2.40
C ALA A 62 -11.81 13.60 0.95
N ARG A 63 -10.63 13.24 0.42
CA ARG A 63 -10.11 13.72 -0.86
C ARG A 63 -9.85 12.59 -1.86
N VAL A 64 -9.95 11.33 -1.44
CA VAL A 64 -9.67 10.16 -2.27
C VAL A 64 -10.70 9.07 -2.02
N ASN A 65 -11.05 8.34 -3.08
CA ASN A 65 -11.69 7.03 -2.95
C ASN A 65 -10.59 5.97 -2.88
N VAL A 66 -10.62 5.14 -1.85
CA VAL A 66 -9.61 4.09 -1.64
C VAL A 66 -10.29 2.74 -1.77
N ARG A 67 -9.68 1.87 -2.57
CA ARG A 67 -9.95 0.43 -2.59
C ARG A 67 -8.67 -0.29 -2.21
N ALA A 68 -8.80 -1.31 -1.39
CA ALA A 68 -7.69 -2.14 -0.95
C ALA A 68 -8.15 -3.59 -0.93
N GLU A 69 -7.24 -4.48 -1.28
CA GLU A 69 -7.40 -5.91 -1.17
C GLU A 69 -6.16 -6.46 -0.46
N THR A 70 -6.35 -7.52 0.31
CA THR A 70 -5.26 -8.23 0.99
C THR A 70 -5.39 -9.69 0.65
N TYR A 71 -4.26 -10.32 0.31
CA TYR A 71 -4.18 -11.75 0.05
C TYR A 71 -2.91 -12.31 0.68
N THR A 72 -2.93 -13.60 0.99
CA THR A 72 -1.77 -14.35 1.52
C THR A 72 -1.26 -15.30 0.45
N THR A 73 0.05 -15.47 0.35
CA THR A 73 0.69 -16.38 -0.60
C THR A 73 1.96 -16.95 0.02
N ASP A 74 2.29 -18.21 -0.29
CA ASP A 74 3.52 -18.85 0.16
C ASP A 74 4.75 -18.41 -0.66
N ALA A 75 4.51 -17.88 -1.87
CA ALA A 75 5.54 -17.34 -2.75
C ALA A 75 5.12 -15.98 -3.31
N PHE A 76 6.02 -15.00 -3.22
CA PHE A 76 5.77 -13.67 -3.77
C PHE A 76 6.15 -13.61 -5.25
N ASP A 77 5.17 -13.27 -6.09
CA ASP A 77 5.38 -12.90 -7.49
C ASP A 77 5.07 -11.39 -7.67
N PRO A 78 6.08 -10.55 -7.94
CA PRO A 78 5.89 -9.12 -8.12
C PRO A 78 5.00 -8.79 -9.34
N THR A 79 5.03 -9.61 -10.39
CA THR A 79 4.19 -9.41 -11.58
C THR A 79 2.73 -9.66 -11.24
N ALA A 80 2.44 -10.75 -10.53
CA ALA A 80 1.08 -11.08 -10.08
C ALA A 80 0.53 -10.02 -9.11
N ALA A 81 1.37 -9.51 -8.20
CA ALA A 81 1.00 -8.46 -7.26
C ALA A 81 0.61 -7.16 -7.97
N TRP A 82 1.35 -6.77 -9.00
CA TRP A 82 1.00 -5.62 -9.83
C TRP A 82 -0.26 -5.83 -10.65
N ALA A 83 -0.43 -7.00 -11.27
CA ALA A 83 -1.64 -7.33 -12.01
C ALA A 83 -2.89 -7.23 -11.11
N ALA A 84 -2.80 -7.68 -9.86
CA ALA A 84 -3.88 -7.53 -8.87
C ALA A 84 -4.17 -6.05 -8.57
N ALA A 85 -3.14 -5.23 -8.33
CA ALA A 85 -3.30 -3.80 -8.06
C ALA A 85 -4.01 -3.07 -9.21
N LEU A 86 -3.67 -3.40 -10.46
CA LEU A 86 -4.29 -2.79 -11.66
C LEU A 86 -5.76 -3.22 -11.84
N ARG A 87 -6.16 -4.42 -11.41
CA ARG A 87 -7.57 -4.88 -11.50
C ARG A 87 -8.51 -4.08 -10.61
N LEU A 88 -8.04 -3.59 -9.46
CA LEU A 88 -8.85 -2.80 -8.53
C LEU A 88 -9.31 -1.44 -9.10
N GLU A 89 -8.70 -1.00 -10.20
CA GLU A 89 -9.07 0.22 -10.93
C GLU A 89 -10.37 0.10 -11.73
N GLY A 90 -10.75 -1.12 -12.13
CA GLY A 90 -11.78 -1.35 -13.14
C GLY A 90 -13.14 -1.81 -12.63
N SER A 91 -13.31 -2.01 -11.32
CA SER A 91 -14.57 -2.50 -10.72
C SER A 91 -15.51 -1.40 -10.23
#